data_AF-A0A835ISA1-F1
#
_entry.id   AF-A0A835ISA1-F1
#
_cell.length_a   1.000
_cell.length_b   1.000
_cell.length_c   1.000
_cell.angle_alpha   90.00
_cell.angle_beta   90.00
_cell.angle_gamma   90.00
#
_symmetry.space_group_name_H-M   'P 1'
#
loop_
_entity.id
_entity.type
_entity.pdbx_description
1 polymer ?
#
loop_
_entity_poly.entity_id
_entity_poly.type
_entity_poly.pdbx_seq_one_letter_code
_entity_poly.pdbx_strand_id
1 'polypeptide(L)'
;MHIYKGQLAAKIVLQVGNLKIQSLPRLVMIKCSTLVTWKKPPVGFFKLNSDGSSLNNPGRCGGGGIIRDHNGVFCEAFAFSFGFGSNTKAELFAVLEGLKICLQRNFRLLIVELDSQIILGWFYGGKGPP
;
A
#
# COMPACT_ATOMS: atom_id res chain seq x y z
N MET A 1 16.19 -5.83 14.17
CA MET A 1 16.39 -5.74 12.71
C MET A 1 16.00 -4.33 12.28
N HIS A 2 16.97 -3.45 12.05
CA HIS A 2 16.73 -2.06 11.66
C HIS A 2 16.65 -2.01 10.14
N ILE A 3 15.47 -1.73 9.60
CA ILE A 3 15.26 -1.61 8.16
C ILE A 3 15.19 -0.12 7.83
N TYR A 4 16.22 0.37 7.14
CA TYR A 4 16.19 1.69 6.50
C TYR A 4 15.47 1.52 5.16
N LYS A 5 14.22 1.98 5.06
CA LYS A 5 13.48 2.05 3.79
C LYS A 5 12.80 3.42 3.70
N GLY A 6 12.82 4.03 2.51
CA GLY A 6 12.03 5.22 2.23
C GLY A 6 10.56 4.83 2.19
N GLN A 7 9.87 4.93 3.32
CA GLN A 7 8.46 4.58 3.40
C GLN A 7 7.62 5.79 3.00
N LEU A 8 6.71 5.61 2.06
CA LEU A 8 5.78 6.63 1.65
C LEU A 8 4.36 6.14 1.99
N ALA A 9 3.68 6.89 2.86
CA ALA A 9 2.33 6.57 3.26
C ALA A 9 1.34 7.33 2.36
N ALA A 10 0.47 6.60 1.68
CA ALA A 10 -0.73 7.16 1.07
C ALA A 10 -1.90 6.92 2.01
N LYS A 11 -2.45 7.98 2.58
CA LYS A 11 -3.77 7.86 3.21
C LYS A 11 -4.76 7.64 2.06
N ILE A 12 -5.62 6.63 2.09
CA ILE A 12 -6.68 6.46 1.08
C ILE A 12 -7.97 6.22 1.85
N VAL A 13 -8.87 7.21 1.86
CA VAL A 13 -10.20 7.03 2.45
C VAL A 13 -11.10 6.41 1.39
N LEU A 14 -11.43 5.14 1.54
CA LEU A 14 -12.43 4.48 0.70
C LEU A 14 -13.81 4.69 1.31
N GLN A 15 -14.71 5.41 0.64
CA GLN A 15 -16.11 5.49 1.06
C GLN A 15 -16.95 4.51 0.25
N VAL A 16 -17.59 3.54 0.91
CA VAL A 16 -18.47 2.55 0.26
C VAL A 16 -19.72 3.25 -0.29
N GLY A 17 -19.99 3.07 -1.58
CA GLY A 17 -21.17 3.62 -2.29
C GLY A 17 -20.88 4.18 -3.68
N ASN A 18 -19.61 4.49 -3.97
CA ASN A 18 -19.05 4.76 -5.29
C ASN A 18 -17.53 4.72 -5.09
N LEU A 19 -16.75 4.29 -6.09
CA LEU A 19 -15.28 4.48 -6.12
C LEU A 19 -14.95 5.98 -6.20
N LYS A 20 -15.32 6.77 -5.19
CA LYS A 20 -14.86 8.13 -5.01
C LYS A 20 -13.63 8.05 -4.13
N ILE A 21 -12.47 8.04 -4.77
CA ILE A 21 -11.23 8.46 -4.13
C ILE A 21 -11.47 9.93 -3.77
N GLN A 22 -11.82 10.21 -2.52
CA GLN A 22 -11.89 11.60 -2.07
C GLN A 22 -10.46 12.15 -2.10
N SER A 23 -10.29 13.30 -2.75
CA SER A 23 -9.01 13.99 -2.80
C SER A 23 -8.48 14.14 -1.39
N LEU A 24 -7.27 13.64 -1.18
CA LEU A 24 -6.64 13.68 0.11
C LEU A 24 -6.39 15.13 0.50
N PRO A 25 -6.62 15.54 1.76
CA PRO A 25 -6.08 16.80 2.24
C PRO A 25 -4.56 16.75 2.00
N ARG A 26 -4.05 17.80 1.35
CA ARG A 26 -2.66 18.02 0.91
C ARG A 26 -1.65 17.10 1.61
N LEU A 27 -1.08 16.16 0.86
CA LEU A 27 -0.08 15.23 1.40
C LEU A 27 1.19 16.00 1.79
N VAL A 28 1.70 15.75 2.99
CA VAL A 28 3.03 16.15 3.40
C VAL A 28 4.00 15.07 2.92
N MET A 29 4.74 15.35 1.84
CA MET A 29 5.84 14.48 1.41
C MET A 29 6.99 14.61 2.41
N ILE A 30 7.13 13.66 3.34
CA ILE A 30 8.31 13.57 4.19
C ILE A 30 9.31 12.64 3.51
N LYS A 31 10.21 13.21 2.69
CA LYS A 31 11.40 12.51 2.20
C LYS A 31 12.45 12.54 3.32
N CYS A 32 12.53 11.49 4.11
CA CYS A 32 13.54 11.38 5.16
C CYS A 32 14.04 9.95 5.26
N SER A 33 15.36 9.74 5.11
CA SER A 33 16.00 8.47 5.47
C SER A 33 16.16 8.42 6.99
N THR A 34 15.05 8.26 7.70
CA THR A 34 15.03 8.09 9.15
C THR A 34 14.76 6.64 9.50
N LEU A 35 15.05 6.27 10.75
CA LEU A 35 14.53 5.04 11.32
C LEU A 35 13.01 5.05 11.17
N VAL A 36 12.50 4.20 10.28
CA VAL A 36 11.06 4.11 10.07
C VAL A 36 10.48 3.13 11.07
N THR A 37 10.01 3.66 12.19
CA THR A 37 9.21 2.88 13.13
C THR A 37 7.78 2.85 12.61
N TRP A 38 7.23 1.65 12.48
CA TRP A 38 5.81 1.47 12.18
C TRP A 38 4.96 2.23 13.21
N LYS A 39 4.02 3.04 12.74
CA LYS A 39 3.07 3.77 13.59
C LYS A 39 1.67 3.18 13.45
N LYS A 40 0.96 2.96 14.55
CA LYS A 40 -0.44 2.55 14.50
C LYS A 40 -1.32 3.61 13.82
N PRO A 41 -2.36 3.22 13.07
CA PRO A 41 -3.26 4.18 12.44
C PRO A 41 -4.18 4.84 13.49
N PRO A 42 -4.85 5.97 13.16
CA PRO A 42 -5.83 6.60 14.04
C PRO A 42 -7.01 5.66 14.38
N VAL A 43 -7.72 5.95 15.48
CA VAL A 43 -8.90 5.17 15.90
C VAL A 43 -9.90 5.03 14.75
N GLY A 44 -10.40 3.80 14.56
CA GLY A 44 -11.34 3.45 13.49
C GLY A 44 -10.70 3.16 12.13
N PHE A 45 -9.41 3.45 11.93
CA PHE A 45 -8.69 3.12 10.70
C PHE A 45 -8.02 1.75 10.77
N PHE A 46 -7.93 1.10 9.61
CA PHE A 46 -7.07 -0.02 9.33
C PHE A 46 -5.84 0.47 8.55
N LYS A 47 -4.72 -0.23 8.69
CA LYS A 47 -3.50 0.02 7.93
C LYS A 47 -3.16 -1.20 7.08
N LEU A 48 -3.09 -1.01 5.77
CA LEU A 48 -2.60 -1.96 4.80
C LEU A 48 -1.14 -1.62 4.48
N ASN A 49 -0.22 -2.52 4.81
CA ASN A 49 1.17 -2.48 4.40
C ASN A 49 1.37 -3.52 3.28
N SER A 50 1.76 -3.10 2.08
CA SER A 50 2.03 -4.01 0.94
C SER A 50 3.46 -3.90 0.43
N ASP A 51 3.98 -4.97 -0.14
CA ASP A 51 5.30 -5.06 -0.80
C ASP A 51 5.18 -6.08 -1.96
N GLY A 52 5.82 -5.77 -3.09
CA GLY A 52 5.82 -6.59 -4.29
C GLY A 52 7.22 -6.71 -4.89
N SER A 53 7.62 -7.93 -5.23
CA SER A 53 8.97 -8.20 -5.74
C SER A 53 8.96 -9.04 -7.00
N SER A 54 10.02 -8.88 -7.81
CA SER A 54 10.32 -9.71 -8.96
C SER A 54 11.77 -10.21 -8.93
N LEU A 55 11.95 -11.47 -9.34
CA LEU A 55 13.26 -12.08 -9.56
C LEU A 55 13.81 -11.61 -10.92
N ASN A 56 14.60 -10.53 -10.91
CA ASN A 56 14.94 -9.67 -12.05
C ASN A 56 13.80 -8.70 -12.41
N ASN A 57 14.00 -7.85 -13.42
CA ASN A 57 13.04 -6.83 -13.81
C ASN A 57 13.03 -6.63 -15.34
N PRO A 58 12.20 -7.39 -16.10
CA PRO A 58 11.13 -8.28 -15.62
C PRO A 58 11.60 -9.71 -15.27
N GLY A 59 10.78 -10.41 -14.49
CA GLY A 59 11.09 -11.73 -13.94
C GLY A 59 9.88 -12.42 -13.31
N ARG A 60 10.07 -13.59 -12.67
CA ARG A 60 9.00 -14.19 -11.85
C ARG A 60 8.70 -13.28 -10.67
N CYS A 61 7.45 -12.90 -10.48
CA CYS A 61 7.05 -11.91 -9.50
C CYS A 61 5.86 -12.33 -8.65
N GLY A 62 5.76 -11.69 -7.50
CA GLY A 62 4.72 -11.89 -6.51
C GLY A 62 4.71 -10.75 -5.51
N GLY A 63 3.75 -10.75 -4.60
CA GLY A 63 3.66 -9.71 -3.60
C GLY A 63 2.68 -10.08 -2.52
N GLY A 64 2.62 -9.26 -1.49
CA GLY A 64 1.80 -9.53 -0.33
C GLY A 64 1.60 -8.31 0.53
N GLY A 65 1.01 -8.53 1.69
CA GLY A 65 0.80 -7.47 2.64
C GLY A 65 0.21 -7.93 3.97
N ILE A 66 0.17 -7.00 4.91
CA ILE A 66 -0.39 -7.17 6.24
C ILE A 66 -1.39 -6.05 6.50
N ILE A 67 -2.53 -6.41 7.08
CA ILE A 67 -3.58 -5.51 7.52
C ILE A 67 -3.62 -5.51 9.05
N ARG A 68 -3.60 -4.32 9.65
CA ARG A 68 -3.72 -4.11 11.10
C ARG A 68 -4.80 -3.10 11.43
N ASP A 69 -5.44 -3.23 12.59
CA ASP A 69 -6.41 -2.25 13.08
C ASP A 69 -5.73 -1.03 13.76
N HIS A 70 -6.55 -0.14 14.32
CA HIS A 70 -6.11 1.05 15.05
C HIS A 70 -5.41 0.78 16.38
N ASN A 71 -5.57 -0.42 16.94
CA ASN A 71 -4.80 -0.88 18.10
C ASN A 71 -3.47 -1.50 17.69
N GLY A 72 -3.23 -1.66 16.38
CA GLY A 72 -2.09 -2.37 15.83
C GLY A 72 -2.23 -3.89 15.90
N VAL A 73 -3.43 -4.38 16.21
CA VAL A 73 -3.74 -5.79 16.21
C VAL A 73 -3.73 -6.29 14.77
N PHE A 74 -3.10 -7.44 14.58
CA PHE A 74 -3.11 -8.16 13.31
C PHE A 74 -4.54 -8.55 12.93
N CYS A 75 -4.96 -8.21 11.72
CA CYS A 75 -6.27 -8.60 11.19
C CYS A 75 -6.13 -9.70 10.14
N GLU A 76 -5.25 -9.48 9.15
CA GLU A 76 -5.10 -10.38 8.01
C GLU A 76 -3.72 -10.21 7.34
N ALA A 77 -3.23 -11.26 6.70
CA ALA A 77 -2.03 -11.25 5.86
C ALA A 77 -2.31 -12.02 4.57
N PHE A 78 -1.65 -11.62 3.48
CA PHE A 78 -1.81 -12.26 2.18
C PHE A 78 -0.50 -12.30 1.41
N ALA A 79 -0.41 -13.26 0.49
CA ALA A 79 0.67 -13.36 -0.47
C ALA A 79 0.13 -14.00 -1.76
N PHE A 80 0.55 -13.49 -2.91
CA PHE A 80 0.13 -13.95 -4.22
C PHE A 80 1.32 -14.07 -5.17
N SER A 81 1.28 -15.06 -6.05
CA SER A 81 2.14 -15.10 -7.23
C SER A 81 1.46 -14.37 -8.38
N PHE A 82 2.19 -13.49 -9.07
CA PHE A 82 1.68 -12.70 -10.18
C PHE A 82 2.27 -13.13 -11.54
N GLY A 83 2.92 -14.29 -11.57
CA GLY A 83 3.53 -14.86 -12.77
C GLY A 83 4.81 -14.11 -13.15
N PHE A 84 4.92 -13.67 -14.39
CA PHE A 84 6.07 -12.91 -14.90
C PHE A 84 5.74 -11.41 -14.97
N GLY A 85 6.64 -10.54 -14.54
CA GLY A 85 6.38 -9.11 -14.42
C GLY A 85 7.56 -8.28 -13.96
N SER A 86 7.38 -6.97 -13.94
CA SER A 86 8.33 -6.03 -13.33
C SER A 86 8.09 -5.89 -11.82
N ASN A 87 9.06 -5.28 -11.12
CA ASN A 87 8.86 -4.87 -9.73
C ASN A 87 7.64 -3.94 -9.58
N THR A 88 7.46 -3.00 -10.50
CA THR A 88 6.31 -2.09 -10.49
C THR A 88 4.98 -2.83 -10.65
N LYS A 89 4.93 -3.86 -11.52
CA LYS A 89 3.74 -4.72 -11.64
C LYS A 89 3.47 -5.46 -10.33
N ALA A 90 4.50 -6.02 -9.72
CA ALA A 90 4.38 -6.76 -8.47
C ALA A 90 3.82 -5.88 -7.34
N GLU A 91 4.39 -4.69 -7.15
CA GLU A 91 3.93 -3.69 -6.17
C GLU A 91 2.48 -3.25 -6.40
N LEU A 92 2.13 -2.95 -7.66
CA LEU A 92 0.78 -2.49 -8.01
C LEU A 92 -0.26 -3.59 -7.76
N PHE A 93 0.07 -4.84 -8.08
CA PHE A 93 -0.83 -5.96 -7.86
C PHE A 93 -0.93 -6.30 -6.37
N ALA A 94 0.15 -6.19 -5.59
CA ALA A 94 0.12 -6.39 -4.15
C ALA A 94 -0.84 -5.41 -3.45
N VAL A 95 -0.77 -4.11 -3.78
CA VAL A 95 -1.70 -3.11 -3.22
C VAL A 95 -3.14 -3.35 -3.70
N LEU A 96 -3.33 -3.71 -4.98
CA LEU A 96 -4.65 -4.00 -5.53
C LEU A 96 -5.33 -5.18 -4.81
N GLU A 97 -4.62 -6.29 -4.61
CA GLU A 97 -5.16 -7.45 -3.89
C GLU A 97 -5.45 -7.12 -2.42
N GLY A 98 -4.57 -6.36 -1.76
CA GLY A 98 -4.81 -5.89 -0.40
C GLY A 98 -6.07 -5.03 -0.27
N LEU A 99 -6.31 -4.14 -1.25
CA LEU A 99 -7.53 -3.32 -1.31
C LEU A 99 -8.79 -4.17 -1.52
N LYS A 100 -8.74 -5.19 -2.38
CA LYS A 100 -9.86 -6.13 -2.59
C LYS A 100 -10.20 -6.87 -1.30
N ILE A 101 -9.19 -7.37 -0.58
CA ILE A 101 -9.38 -8.03 0.72
C ILE A 101 -10.04 -7.07 1.71
N CYS A 102 -9.53 -5.83 1.82
CA CYS A 102 -10.12 -4.84 2.71
C CYS A 102 -11.59 -4.55 2.39
N LEU A 103 -11.95 -4.46 1.10
CA LEU A 103 -13.34 -4.28 0.67
C LEU A 103 -14.21 -5.48 1.05
N GLN A 104 -13.75 -6.70 0.80
CA GLN A 104 -14.47 -7.94 1.12
C GLN A 104 -14.69 -8.10 2.64
N ARG A 105 -13.73 -7.65 3.45
CA ARG A 105 -13.81 -7.65 4.92
C ARG A 105 -14.54 -6.44 5.49
N ASN A 106 -15.05 -5.55 4.65
CA ASN A 106 -15.73 -4.31 5.05
C ASN A 106 -14.83 -3.39 5.94
N PHE A 107 -13.52 -3.36 5.69
CA PHE A 107 -12.58 -2.41 6.29
C PHE A 107 -12.68 -1.07 5.56
N ARG A 108 -13.48 -0.14 6.11
CA ARG A 108 -13.88 1.08 5.39
C ARG A 108 -12.87 2.23 5.48
N LEU A 109 -12.25 2.44 6.64
CA LEU A 109 -11.29 3.53 6.83
C LEU A 109 -9.88 2.98 6.73
N LEU A 110 -9.15 3.32 5.67
CA LEU A 110 -7.84 2.72 5.37
C LEU A 110 -6.70 3.75 5.32
N ILE A 111 -5.52 3.30 5.69
CA ILE A 111 -4.24 3.92 5.39
C ILE A 111 -3.43 2.87 4.63
N VAL A 112 -2.90 3.23 3.48
CA VAL A 112 -2.11 2.33 2.63
C VAL A 112 -0.66 2.77 2.64
N GLU A 113 0.23 1.87 2.99
CA GLU A 113 1.67 2.11 2.97
C GLU A 113 2.31 1.14 1.98
N LEU A 114 3.00 1.70 1.00
CA LEU A 114 3.79 1.00 -0.02
C LEU A 114 5.13 1.72 -0.18
N ASP A 115 6.18 1.02 -0.60
CA ASP A 115 7.52 1.60 -0.78
C ASP A 115 7.85 1.97 -2.24
N SER A 116 6.86 1.93 -3.14
CA SER A 116 7.00 2.31 -4.55
C SER A 116 6.69 3.78 -4.83
N GLN A 117 7.74 4.59 -5.00
CA GLN A 117 7.64 5.99 -5.46
C GLN A 117 6.89 6.15 -6.78
N ILE A 118 7.04 5.19 -7.70
CA ILE A 118 6.40 5.22 -9.03
C ILE A 118 4.88 5.16 -8.88
N ILE A 119 4.39 4.20 -8.10
CA ILE A 119 2.95 4.00 -7.90
C ILE A 119 2.33 5.20 -7.20
N LEU A 120 3.04 5.76 -6.23
CA LEU A 120 2.60 6.98 -5.55
C LEU A 120 2.52 8.16 -6.51
N GLY A 121 3.50 8.32 -7.40
CA GLY A 121 3.45 9.32 -8.47
C GLY A 121 2.19 9.22 -9.33
N TRP A 122 1.75 8.00 -9.66
CA TRP A 122 0.50 7.76 -10.38
C TRP A 122 -0.75 8.20 -9.61
N PHE A 123 -0.77 8.00 -8.30
CA PHE A 123 -1.88 8.45 -7.46
C PHE A 123 -1.91 9.98 -7.25
N TYR A 124 -0.77 10.68 -7.34
CA TYR A 124 -0.64 12.09 -6.94
C TYR A 124 -0.59 13.13 -8.07
N GLY A 125 -0.42 12.76 -9.34
CA GLY A 125 -0.52 13.76 -10.42
C GLY A 125 0.18 13.51 -11.75
N GLY A 126 0.72 12.32 -12.04
CA GLY A 126 1.40 12.07 -13.32
C GLY A 126 0.85 10.83 -14.00
N LYS A 127 0.65 10.92 -15.32
CA LYS A 127 0.19 9.85 -16.22
C LYS A 127 0.50 8.45 -15.70
N GLY A 128 -0.53 7.59 -15.69
CA GLY A 128 -0.44 6.18 -15.28
C GLY A 128 0.61 5.39 -16.06
N PRO A 129 0.68 4.06 -15.89
CA PRO A 129 1.62 3.25 -16.65
C PRO A 129 1.50 3.56 -18.16
N PRO A 130 2.64 3.63 -18.90
CA PRO A 130 2.58 3.70 -20.36
C PRO A 130 1.84 2.50 -20.96
#